data_AF-V7I7V5-F1
#
_entry.id   AF-V7I7V5-F1
#
_cell.length_a   1.000
_cell.length_b   1.000
_cell.length_c   1.000
_cell.angle_alpha   90.00
_cell.angle_beta   90.00
_cell.angle_gamma   90.00
#
_symmetry.space_group_name_H-M   'P 1'
#
loop_
_entity.id
_entity.type
_entity.pdbx_description
1 polymer ?
#
loop_
_entity_poly.entity_id
_entity_poly.type
_entity_poly.pdbx_seq_one_letter_code
_entity_poly.pdbx_strand_id
1 'polypeptide(L)' 'MLPVTYMPIAEKYFRKIKDSHLKSAYKTAIIRICENPYIGKAKTGDLSGIFSLDIYYNGTNCQLTLD' A
#
# COMPACT_ATOMS: atom_id res chain seq x y z
N MET A 1 14.89 7.75 -0.11
CA MET A 1 13.48 7.37 -0.39
C MET A 1 13.44 6.80 -1.79
N LEU A 2 12.94 5.58 -1.96
CA LEU A 2 12.74 5.00 -3.29
C LEU A 2 11.59 5.71 -4.01
N PRO A 3 11.69 5.93 -5.33
CA PRO A 3 10.60 6.51 -6.11
C PRO A 3 9.39 5.56 -6.10
N VAL A 4 8.20 6.10 -5.87
CA VAL A 4 6.94 5.34 -5.84
C VAL A 4 6.18 5.61 -7.13
N THR A 5 5.91 4.53 -7.88
CA THR A 5 5.03 4.57 -9.05
C THR A 5 3.70 3.94 -8.66
N TYR A 6 2.59 4.61 -9.00
CA TYR A 6 1.26 4.10 -8.73
C TYR A 6 0.68 3.48 -10.01
N MET A 7 0.05 2.32 -9.89
CA MET A 7 -0.80 1.82 -10.95
C MET A 7 -1.97 2.79 -11.18
N PRO A 8 -2.46 2.95 -12.42
CA PRO A 8 -3.57 3.86 -12.72
C PRO A 8 -4.85 3.53 -11.94
N ILE A 9 -5.05 2.27 -11.56
CA ILE A 9 -6.18 1.86 -10.72
C ILE A 9 -6.01 2.31 -9.26
N ALA A 10 -4.79 2.26 -8.73
CA ALA A 10 -4.47 2.74 -7.39
C ALA A 10 -4.63 4.26 -7.30
N GLU A 11 -4.17 5.00 -8.31
CA GLU A 11 -4.40 6.45 -8.39
C GLU A 11 -5.88 6.82 -8.39
N LYS A 12 -6.69 6.14 -9.21
CA LYS A 12 -8.15 6.34 -9.24
C LYS A 12 -8.78 6.05 -7.89
N TYR A 13 -8.31 5.03 -7.18
CA TYR A 13 -8.78 4.72 -5.83
C TYR A 13 -8.42 5.82 -4.84
N PHE A 14 -7.16 6.25 -4.77
CA PHE A 14 -6.72 7.32 -3.86
C PHE A 14 -7.45 8.64 -4.08
N ARG A 15 -7.81 8.97 -5.33
CA ARG A 15 -8.61 10.16 -5.65
C ARG A 15 -10.05 10.09 -5.13
N LYS A 16 -10.61 8.89 -4.96
CA LYS A 16 -11.98 8.67 -4.47
C LYS A 16 -12.09 8.65 -2.95
N ILE A 17 -10.97 8.48 -2.23
CA ILE A 17 -10.97 8.47 -0.77
C ILE A 17 -11.32 9.88 -0.25
N LYS A 18 -12.49 10.01 0.37
CA LYS A 18 -12.92 11.24 1.06
C LYS A 18 -12.45 11.31 2.51
N ASP A 19 -12.25 10.15 3.13
CA ASP A 19 -11.84 10.04 4.53
C ASP A 19 -10.35 10.43 4.68
N SER A 20 -10.10 11.51 5.42
CA SER A 20 -8.76 12.08 5.60
C SER A 20 -7.85 11.18 6.45
N HIS A 21 -8.42 10.40 7.37
CA HIS A 21 -7.69 9.49 8.23
C HIS A 21 -7.23 8.26 7.43
N LEU A 22 -8.11 7.69 6.60
CA LEU A 22 -7.77 6.60 5.68
C LEU A 22 -6.68 7.05 4.68
N LYS A 23 -6.81 8.25 4.13
CA LYS A 23 -5.78 8.84 3.25
C LYS A 23 -4.43 8.97 3.97
N SER A 24 -4.44 9.35 5.24
CA SER A 24 -3.23 9.48 6.07
C SER A 24 -2.62 8.12 6.42
N ALA A 25 -3.45 7.09 6.67
CA ALA A 25 -3.02 5.72 6.89
C ALA A 25 -2.29 5.16 5.66
N TYR A 26 -2.87 5.33 4.46
CA TYR A 26 -2.21 4.96 3.21
C TYR A 26 -0.90 5.70 2.99
N LYS A 27 -0.87 7.03 3.23
CA LYS A 27 0.36 7.82 3.08
C LYS A 27 1.45 7.33 4.03
N THR A 28 1.09 7.05 5.29
CA THR A 28 2.03 6.53 6.30
C THR A 28 2.57 5.15 5.90
N ALA A 29 1.68 4.27 5.41
CA ALA A 29 2.06 2.96 4.91
C ALA A 29 3.06 3.08 3.74
N ILE A 30 2.78 3.94 2.76
CA ILE A 30 3.68 4.18 1.61
C ILE A 30 5.04 4.71 2.07
N ILE A 31 5.08 5.67 3.00
CA ILE A 31 6.34 6.20 3.54
C ILE A 31 7.15 5.08 4.20
N ARG A 32 6.51 4.25 5.03
CA ARG A 32 7.17 3.12 5.69
C ARG A 32 7.75 2.12 4.69
N ILE A 33 7.06 1.90 3.57
CA ILE A 33 7.56 1.04 2.49
C ILE A 33 8.74 1.69 1.76
N CYS A 34 8.71 3.00 1.51
CA CYS A 34 9.85 3.73 0.95
C CYS A 34 11.11 3.68 1.84
N GLU A 35 10.92 3.57 3.16
CA GLU A 35 11.99 3.42 4.15
C GLU A 35 12.46 1.96 4.26
N ASN A 36 11.53 1.01 4.23
CA ASN A 36 11.81 -0.41 4.29
C ASN A 36 10.88 -1.21 3.34
N PRO A 37 11.34 -1.60 2.14
CA PRO A 37 10.52 -2.31 1.17
C PRO A 37 10.12 -3.72 1.62
N TYR A 38 10.81 -4.28 2.62
CA TYR A 38 10.54 -5.61 3.18
C TYR A 38 9.60 -5.60 4.39
N ILE A 39 8.96 -4.46 4.69
CA ILE A 39 8.04 -4.35 5.83
C ILE A 39 6.73 -5.12 5.64
N GLY A 40 6.39 -5.45 4.39
CA GLY A 40 5.22 -6.24 4.03
C GLY A 40 5.46 -7.75 4.10
N LYS A 41 4.40 -8.52 3.90
CA LYS A 41 4.48 -9.97 3.69
C LYS A 41 4.84 -10.23 2.23
N ALA A 42 5.94 -10.95 2.02
CA ALA A 42 6.30 -11.48 0.71
C ALA A 42 5.23 -12.47 0.25
N LYS A 43 4.74 -12.29 -0.97
CA LYS A 43 3.89 -13.25 -1.65
C LYS A 43 4.75 -14.39 -2.21
N THR A 44 4.13 -15.55 -2.39
CA THR A 44 4.78 -16.78 -2.87
C THR A 44 4.07 -17.31 -4.11
N GLY A 45 4.69 -18.24 -4.84
CA GLY A 45 4.13 -18.82 -6.07
C GLY A 45 4.25 -17.86 -7.25
N ASP A 46 3.21 -17.73 -8.08
CA ASP A 46 3.18 -16.83 -9.24
C ASP A 46 3.33 -15.35 -8.88
N LEU A 47 3.13 -15.00 -7.61
CA LEU A 47 3.31 -13.65 -7.07
C LEU A 47 4.64 -13.50 -6.32
N SER A 48 5.60 -14.42 -6.50
CA SER A 48 6.92 -14.31 -5.89
C SER A 48 7.64 -13.04 -6.34
N GLY A 49 8.19 -12.30 -5.39
CA GLY A 49 8.79 -10.97 -5.62
C GLY A 49 7.88 -9.81 -5.25
N ILE A 50 6.57 -10.06 -5.12
CA ILE A 50 5.58 -9.06 -4.73
C ILE A 50 5.45 -9.00 -3.21
N PHE A 51 5.43 -7.80 -2.65
CA PHE A 51 5.19 -7.56 -1.22
C PHE A 51 3.78 -7.01 -1.01
N SER A 52 3.14 -7.43 0.08
CA SER A 52 1.82 -6.93 0.46
C SER A 52 1.80 -6.42 1.89
N LEU A 53 1.21 -5.24 2.09
CA LEU A 53 1.05 -4.62 3.40
C LEU A 53 -0.45 -4.52 3.72
N ASP A 54 -0.84 -5.15 4.82
CA ASP A 54 -2.19 -5.06 5.38
C ASP A 54 -2.34 -3.74 6.16
N ILE A 55 -3.28 -2.89 5.76
CA ILE A 55 -3.65 -1.65 6.44
C ILE A 55 -5.02 -1.87 7.06
N TYR A 56 -5.07 -1.94 8.39
CA TYR A 56 -6.33 -2.08 9.12
C TYR A 56 -6.87 -0.70 9.49
N TYR A 57 -8.01 -0.30 8.92
CA TYR A 57 -8.64 0.98 9.19
C TYR A 57 -10.14 0.81 9.42
N ASN A 58 -10.62 1.26 10.59
CA ASN A 58 -12.04 1.30 10.96
C ASN A 58 -12.80 -0.02 10.69
N GLY A 59 -12.24 -1.15 11.09
CA GLY A 59 -12.83 -2.48 10.88
C GLY A 59 -12.69 -3.03 9.46
N THR A 60 -12.14 -2.26 8.52
CA THR A 60 -11.88 -2.68 7.13
C THR A 60 -10.40 -3.00 6.97
N ASN A 61 -10.11 -4.18 6.41
CA ASN A 61 -8.76 -4.54 5.99
C ASN A 61 -8.54 -4.10 4.54
N CYS A 62 -7.59 -3.20 4.34
CA CYS A 62 -7.17 -2.71 3.04
C CYS A 62 -5.78 -3.27 2.72
N GLN A 63 -5.60 -3.91 1.57
CA GLN A 63 -4.29 -4.41 1.16
C GLN A 63 -3.61 -3.48 0.17
N LEU A 64 -2.31 -3.28 0.36
CA LEU A 64 -1.45 -2.57 -0.57
C LEU A 64 -0.41 -3.55 -1.11
N THR A 65 -0.36 -3.71 -2.43
CA THR A 65 0.51 -4.67 -3.12
C THR A 65 1.58 -3.92 -3.90
N LEU A 66 2.82 -4.38 -3.81
CA LEU A 66 4.03 -3.78 -4.39
C LEU A 66 4.73 -4.83 -5.24
N ASP A 67 5.09 -4.45 -6.45
CA ASP A 67 5.90 -5.22 -7.42
C ASP A 67 7.26 -4.52 -7.60
#